data_AF-A0A4U1GR35-F1
#
_entry.id   AF-A0A4U1GR35-F1
#
_cell.length_a   1.000
_cell.length_b   1.000
_cell.length_c   1.000
_cell.angle_alpha   90.00
_cell.angle_beta   90.00
_cell.angle_gamma   90.00
#
_symmetry.space_group_name_H-M   'P 1'
#
loop_
_entity.id
_entity.type
_entity.pdbx_description
1 polymer ?
#
loop_
_entity_poly.entity_id
_entity_poly.type
_entity_poly.pdbx_seq_one_letter_code
_entity_poly.pdbx_strand_id
1 'polypeptide(L)'
;MEQTKRVTFYIDGFNFYFGLKRTKRIDPAWKRFYWIDMVKLCESFLGTGQVLEKVIYFTASPLSPQKNSRQSAFLNANKLINGNRFEVVRDKYLEKHIICPYCKGDI
;
A
#
# COMPACT_ATOMS: atom_id res chain seq x y z
N MET A 1 12.00 -28.53 16.38
CA MET A 1 11.40 -27.84 15.22
C MET A 1 11.79 -26.37 15.32
N GLU A 2 12.51 -25.86 14.33
CA GLU A 2 12.86 -24.45 14.27
C GLU A 2 11.56 -23.64 14.16
N GLN A 3 11.33 -22.69 15.08
CA GLN A 3 10.08 -21.94 15.09
C GLN A 3 10.01 -21.02 13.88
N THR A 4 9.01 -21.25 13.03
CA THR A 4 8.72 -20.39 11.88
C THR A 4 8.22 -19.03 12.37
N LYS A 5 8.90 -17.96 11.95
CA LYS A 5 8.54 -16.58 12.31
C LYS A 5 7.54 -16.05 11.30
N ARG A 6 6.33 -15.75 11.75
CA ARG A 6 5.31 -15.09 10.92
C ARG A 6 5.66 -13.63 10.72
N VAL A 7 5.62 -13.17 9.47
CA VAL A 7 5.91 -11.78 9.08
C VAL A 7 4.67 -11.17 8.46
N THR A 8 4.37 -9.92 8.83
CA THR A 8 3.31 -9.11 8.22
C THR A 8 3.89 -7.80 7.72
N PHE A 9 3.57 -7.43 6.48
CA PHE A 9 3.98 -6.15 5.89
C PHE A 9 2.84 -5.15 5.98
N TYR A 10 3.18 -3.92 6.37
CA TYR A 10 2.27 -2.79 6.42
C TYR A 10 2.73 -1.77 5.37
N ILE A 11 1.85 -1.41 4.45
CA ILE A 11 2.21 -0.59 3.29
C ILE A 11 1.34 0.66 3.24
N ASP A 12 1.97 1.84 3.27
CA ASP A 12 1.32 3.08 2.88
C ASP A 12 1.22 3.14 1.35
N GLY A 13 0.00 2.97 0.85
CA GLY A 13 -0.28 2.90 -0.58
C GLY A 13 -0.06 4.21 -1.32
N PHE A 14 -0.24 5.37 -0.66
CA PHE A 14 0.05 6.65 -1.30
C PHE A 14 1.55 6.85 -1.42
N ASN A 15 2.30 6.63 -0.33
CA ASN A 15 3.76 6.75 -0.36
C ASN A 15 4.36 5.82 -1.43
N PHE A 16 3.93 4.56 -1.45
CA PHE A 16 4.36 3.57 -2.43
C PHE A 16 4.06 4.01 -3.88
N TYR A 17 2.81 4.41 -4.16
CA TYR A 17 2.41 4.84 -5.50
C TYR A 17 3.16 6.09 -5.97
N PHE A 18 3.32 7.09 -5.09
CA PHE A 18 4.03 8.32 -5.45
C PHE A 18 5.53 8.10 -5.62
N GLY A 19 6.12 7.17 -4.86
CA GLY A 19 7.48 6.68 -5.08
C GLY A 19 7.63 6.11 -6.49
N LEU A 20 6.82 5.12 -6.86
CA LEU A 20 6.82 4.54 -8.21
C LEU A 20 6.59 5.58 -9.30
N LYS A 21 5.64 6.50 -9.08
CA LYS A 21 5.32 7.57 -10.05
C LYS A 21 6.50 8.52 -10.26
N ARG A 22 7.25 8.85 -9.19
CA ARG A 22 8.45 9.69 -9.28
C ARG A 22 9.55 8.93 -10.03
N THR A 23 9.81 7.67 -9.68
CA THR A 23 10.83 6.86 -10.37
C THR A 23 10.50 6.67 -11.85
N LYS A 24 9.22 6.44 -12.17
CA LYS A 24 8.71 6.34 -13.54
C LYS A 24 8.88 7.62 -14.39
N ARG A 25 9.10 8.78 -13.77
CA ARG A 25 9.46 10.02 -14.49
C ARG A 25 10.93 10.06 -14.88
N ILE A 26 11.79 9.38 -14.12
CA ILE A 26 13.24 9.28 -14.36
C ILE A 26 13.51 8.14 -15.34
N ASP A 27 12.92 6.97 -15.10
CA ASP A 27 13.03 5.78 -15.95
C ASP A 27 11.62 5.25 -16.32
N PRO A 28 11.19 5.40 -17.59
CA PRO A 28 9.90 4.94 -18.05
C PRO A 28 9.62 3.44 -17.87
N ALA A 29 10.66 2.60 -17.77
CA ALA A 29 10.52 1.15 -17.59
C ALA A 29 9.78 0.81 -16.29
N TRP A 30 9.84 1.68 -15.28
CA TRP A 30 9.16 1.50 -14.00
C TRP A 30 7.64 1.53 -14.08
N LYS A 31 7.07 1.96 -15.20
CA LYS A 31 5.62 1.90 -15.44
C LYS A 31 5.08 0.47 -15.30
N ARG A 32 5.88 -0.55 -15.60
CA ARG A 32 5.49 -1.97 -15.45
C ARG A 32 5.14 -2.34 -14.00
N PHE A 33 5.75 -1.67 -13.02
CA PHE A 33 5.52 -1.94 -11.59
C PHE A 33 4.21 -1.35 -11.05
N TYR A 34 3.41 -0.67 -11.88
CA TYR A 34 2.07 -0.22 -11.49
C TYR A 34 1.11 -1.40 -11.27
N TRP A 35 1.45 -2.58 -11.78
CA TRP A 35 0.69 -3.83 -11.61
C TRP A 35 1.49 -4.87 -10.80
N ILE A 36 2.38 -4.40 -9.92
CA ILE A 36 3.20 -5.27 -9.10
C ILE A 36 2.31 -6.16 -8.20
N ASP A 37 2.72 -7.42 -8.06
CA ASP A 37 2.16 -8.36 -7.11
C ASP A 37 2.75 -8.06 -5.73
N MET A 38 1.93 -7.50 -4.84
CA MET A 38 2.37 -7.01 -3.54
C MET A 38 2.83 -8.16 -2.63
N VAL A 39 2.20 -9.32 -2.72
CA VAL A 39 2.56 -10.48 -1.90
C VAL A 39 3.88 -11.05 -2.36
N LYS A 40 4.07 -11.27 -3.67
CA LYS A 40 5.36 -11.76 -4.21
C LYS A 40 6.51 -10.79 -3.91
N LEU A 41 6.26 -9.49 -3.99
CA LEU A 41 7.23 -8.48 -3.60
C LEU A 41 7.63 -8.67 -2.12
N CYS A 42 6.66 -8.76 -1.22
CA CYS A 42 6.91 -8.96 0.21
C CYS A 42 7.61 -10.29 0.53
N GLU A 43 7.28 -11.36 -0.20
CA GLU A 43 7.94 -12.67 -0.07
C GLU A 43 9.43 -12.60 -0.38
N SER A 44 9.84 -11.78 -1.36
CA SER A 44 11.25 -11.62 -1.72
C SER A 44 12.13 -11.01 -0.63
N PHE A 45 11.52 -10.42 0.41
CA PHE A 45 12.23 -9.85 1.56
C PHE A 45 12.33 -10.82 2.75
N LEU A 46 11.72 -12.00 2.69
CA LEU A 46 11.74 -12.95 3.80
C LEU A 46 13.12 -13.61 3.91
N GLY A 47 13.60 -13.75 5.15
CA GLY A 47 14.78 -14.55 5.49
C GLY A 47 14.45 -16.01 5.78
N THR A 48 15.49 -16.82 5.99
CA THR A 48 15.35 -18.22 6.38
C THR A 48 14.48 -18.37 7.64
N GLY A 49 13.54 -19.31 7.63
CA GLY A 49 12.63 -19.57 8.75
C GLY A 49 11.50 -18.54 8.91
N GLN A 50 11.36 -17.58 8.00
CA GLN A 50 10.23 -16.65 7.99
C GLN A 50 9.13 -17.10 7.01
N VAL A 51 7.88 -16.83 7.37
CA VAL A 51 6.72 -17.08 6.51
C VAL A 51 5.87 -15.81 6.46
N LEU A 52 5.54 -15.36 5.26
CA LEU A 52 4.65 -14.22 5.08
C LEU A 52 3.21 -14.62 5.40
N GLU A 53 2.72 -14.10 6.52
CA GLU A 53 1.34 -14.24 6.98
C GLU A 53 0.40 -13.37 6.15
N LYS A 54 0.73 -12.08 6.02
CA LYS A 54 -0.17 -11.09 5.40
C LYS A 54 0.56 -9.84 4.92
N VAL A 55 0.00 -9.20 3.90
CA VAL A 55 0.32 -7.84 3.45
C VAL A 55 -0.91 -6.97 3.67
N ILE A 56 -0.79 -5.96 4.50
CA ILE A 56 -1.84 -5.00 4.82
C ILE A 56 -1.53 -3.68 4.10
N TYR A 57 -2.39 -3.33 3.14
CA TYR A 57 -2.23 -2.19 2.27
C TYR A 57 -3.19 -1.07 2.67
N PHE A 58 -2.65 0.01 3.22
CA PHE A 58 -3.40 1.18 3.66
C PHE A 58 -3.55 2.18 2.52
N THR A 59 -4.76 2.66 2.27
CA THR A 59 -4.99 3.68 1.26
C THR A 59 -6.29 4.43 1.50
N ALA A 60 -6.53 5.50 0.73
CA ALA A 60 -7.84 6.14 0.64
C ALA A 60 -8.29 6.18 -0.82
N SER A 61 -9.59 6.27 -1.05
CA SER A 61 -10.15 6.39 -2.39
C SER A 61 -9.87 7.79 -2.97
N PRO A 62 -9.26 7.90 -4.16
CA PRO A 62 -9.13 9.17 -4.85
C PRO A 62 -10.51 9.77 -5.17
N LEU A 63 -10.64 11.09 -5.03
CA LEU A 63 -11.87 11.82 -5.38
C LEU A 63 -12.21 11.75 -6.88
N SER A 64 -11.19 11.68 -7.75
CA SER A 64 -11.40 11.56 -9.20
C SER A 64 -11.88 10.15 -9.57
N PRO A 65 -13.00 10.02 -10.31
CA PRO A 65 -13.55 8.72 -10.72
C PRO A 65 -12.55 7.86 -11.50
N GLN A 66 -11.80 8.46 -12.42
CA GLN A 66 -10.83 7.75 -13.25
C GLN A 66 -9.61 7.28 -12.45
N LYS A 67 -9.16 8.08 -11.46
CA LYS A 67 -8.07 7.67 -10.55
C LYS A 67 -8.54 6.54 -9.64
N ASN A 68 -9.76 6.63 -9.11
CA ASN A 68 -10.37 5.62 -8.27
C ASN A 68 -10.54 4.29 -9.02
N SER A 69 -11.06 4.32 -10.25
CA SER A 69 -11.20 3.14 -11.11
C SER A 69 -9.87 2.40 -11.29
N ARG A 70 -8.78 3.11 -11.61
CA ARG A 70 -7.44 2.50 -11.76
C ARG A 70 -6.90 1.93 -10.45
N GLN A 71 -7.05 2.64 -9.34
CA GLN A 71 -6.63 2.15 -8.02
C GLN A 71 -7.41 0.88 -7.66
N SER A 72 -8.73 0.91 -7.85
CA SER A 72 -9.60 -0.24 -7.59
C SER A 72 -9.23 -1.45 -8.44
N ALA A 73 -8.91 -1.25 -9.72
CA ALA A 73 -8.45 -2.34 -10.59
C ALA A 73 -7.15 -2.99 -10.07
N PHE A 74 -6.17 -2.18 -9.64
CA PHE A 74 -4.93 -2.67 -9.04
C PHE A 74 -5.15 -3.47 -7.74
N LEU A 75 -5.98 -2.93 -6.83
CA LEU A 75 -6.27 -3.55 -5.55
C LEU A 75 -7.08 -4.84 -5.70
N ASN A 76 -8.06 -4.84 -6.61
CA ASN A 76 -8.88 -6.01 -6.90
C ASN A 76 -8.06 -7.12 -7.57
N ALA A 77 -7.14 -6.78 -8.48
CA ALA A 77 -6.23 -7.75 -9.08
C ALA A 77 -5.34 -8.42 -8.01
N ASN A 78 -4.73 -7.63 -7.12
CA ASN A 78 -3.93 -8.17 -6.02
C ASN A 78 -4.75 -9.03 -5.07
N LYS A 79 -5.99 -8.62 -4.74
CA LYS A 79 -6.89 -9.40 -3.90
C LYS A 79 -7.31 -10.72 -4.55
N LEU A 80 -7.55 -10.72 -5.86
CA LEU A 80 -7.93 -11.90 -6.63
C LEU A 80 -6.82 -12.95 -6.64
N ILE A 81 -5.58 -12.55 -6.92
CA ILE A 81 -4.46 -13.49 -7.07
C ILE A 81 -3.88 -13.95 -5.72
N ASN A 82 -4.05 -13.17 -4.65
CA ASN A 82 -3.44 -13.44 -3.34
C ASN A 82 -4.42 -13.81 -2.22
N GLY A 83 -5.73 -13.70 -2.45
CA GLY A 83 -6.76 -14.08 -1.49
C GLY A 83 -6.62 -13.35 -0.15
N ASN A 84 -6.64 -14.10 0.95
CA ASN A 84 -6.57 -13.58 2.32
C ASN A 84 -5.19 -13.03 2.73
N ARG A 85 -4.14 -13.30 1.94
CA ARG A 85 -2.79 -12.81 2.20
C ARG A 85 -2.63 -11.33 1.85
N PHE A 86 -3.55 -10.77 1.05
CA PHE A 86 -3.57 -9.35 0.70
C PHE A 86 -4.83 -8.67 1.26
N GLU A 87 -4.64 -7.86 2.28
CA GLU A 87 -5.69 -7.09 2.92
C GLU A 87 -5.60 -5.62 2.54
N VAL A 88 -6.74 -5.02 2.18
CA VAL A 88 -6.82 -3.60 1.84
C VAL A 88 -7.59 -2.89 2.93
N VAL A 89 -6.92 -1.98 3.64
CA VAL A 89 -7.54 -1.11 4.63
C VAL A 89 -7.76 0.24 3.97
N ARG A 90 -9.03 0.61 3.77
CA ARG A 90 -9.40 1.93 3.25
C ARG A 90 -9.75 2.83 4.42
N ASP A 91 -8.96 3.87 4.62
CA ASP A 91 -9.28 4.90 5.60
C ASP A 91 -10.15 6.01 4.96
N LYS A 92 -10.89 6.72 5.81
CA LYS A 92 -11.53 7.98 5.42
C LYS A 92 -10.47 9.08 5.48
N TYR A 93 -10.45 9.97 4.48
CA TYR A 93 -9.68 11.19 4.58
C TYR A 93 -10.32 12.04 5.68
N LEU A 94 -9.82 11.94 6.92
CA LEU A 94 -10.26 12.77 8.02
C LEU A 94 -9.66 14.16 7.82
N GLU A 95 -10.51 15.18 7.78
CA GLU A 95 -10.06 16.57 7.84
C GLU A 95 -9.26 16.74 9.14
N LYS A 96 -7.98 17.10 9.00
CA LYS A 96 -7.13 17.41 10.13
C LYS A 96 -7.42 18.85 10.54
N HIS A 97 -8.30 19.03 11.52
CA HIS A 97 -8.35 20.27 12.29
C HIS A 97 -7.22 20.23 13.31
N ILE A 98 -6.12 20.90 13.00
CA ILE A 98 -4.99 21.00 13.92
C ILE A 98 -5.17 22.31 14.69
N ILE A 99 -5.65 22.22 15.92
CA ILE A 99 -5.77 23.39 16.78
C ILE A 99 -4.43 23.63 17.46
N CYS A 100 -3.87 24.83 17.31
CA CYS A 100 -2.67 25.25 18.02
C CYS A 100 -2.89 25.14 19.54
N PRO A 101 -2.04 24.41 20.30
CA PRO A 101 -2.23 24.25 21.73
C PRO A 101 -2.05 25.56 22.51
N TYR A 102 -1.31 26.52 21.93
CA TYR A 102 -1.01 27.81 22.56
C TYR A 102 -2.09 28.87 22.32
N CYS A 103 -2.45 29.12 21.05
CA CYS A 103 -3.38 30.21 20.71
C CYS A 103 -4.80 29.76 20.35
N LYS A 104 -5.07 28.45 20.32
CA LYS A 104 -6.36 27.86 19.92
C LYS A 104 -6.82 28.19 18.49
N GLY A 105 -5.95 28.74 17.65
CA GLY A 105 -6.23 28.95 16.22
C GLY A 105 -6.26 27.61 15.47
N ASP A 106 -7.13 27.53 14.47
CA ASP A 106 -7.16 26.42 13.50
C ASP A 106 -5.99 26.56 12.51
N ILE A 107 -5.35 25.43 12.15
CA ILE A 107 -4.17 25.36 11.26
C ILE A 107 -4.52 24.51 10.04
#